data_AF-A0A8S0X391-F1
#
_entry.id   AF-A0A8S0X391-F1
#
_cell.length_a   1.000
_cell.length_b   1.000
_cell.length_c   1.000
_cell.angle_alpha   90.00
_cell.angle_beta   90.00
_cell.angle_gamma   90.00
#
_symmetry.space_group_name_H-M   'P 1'
#
loop_
_entity.id
_entity.type
_entity.pdbx_description
1 polymer ?
#
loop_
_entity_poly.entity_id
_entity_poly.type
_entity_poly.pdbx_seq_one_letter_code
_entity_poly.pdbx_strand_id
1 'polypeptide(L)'
;MKQLDCWPQKRHAVLLAMLLILFGFGATASAEYIIGADDALQIKVYGYEDLTTETRVSAEGRITFPLIGEVVLGGDSTFAAERKISRLLSEGGFIQNAQVSVTISEYKSQQIPVLGYVNKPGLYPLESQSTVIDAIAMAEGITPLGEERAIITRHRDGKTIKQEVDLHNTLENSETNALFPIEKGDVIYIPKAPVFYIYGEVQHPGAYRLEPNMTVAQALSLSGGLTLRGTLRGIVIERRDSSGKSETVEVQLTDVVLKDNVVVVDERLF
;
A
#
# COMPACT_ATOMS: atom_id res chain seq x y z
N MET A 1 48.09 34.37 -64.00
CA MET A 1 47.29 34.70 -65.21
C MET A 1 46.71 33.39 -65.72
N LYS A 2 45.42 33.06 -65.68
CA LYS A 2 44.15 33.80 -65.55
C LYS A 2 43.17 32.96 -64.69
N GLN A 3 42.26 33.67 -64.02
CA GLN A 3 41.03 33.16 -63.40
C GLN A 3 40.15 32.36 -64.36
N LEU A 4 39.25 31.56 -63.79
CA LEU A 4 37.86 31.22 -64.18
C LEU A 4 37.52 29.93 -63.39
N ASP A 5 36.44 29.76 -62.64
CA ASP A 5 35.45 30.64 -62.04
C ASP A 5 34.76 29.76 -60.98
N CYS A 6 34.45 30.35 -59.82
CA CYS A 6 33.63 29.72 -58.79
C CYS A 6 32.16 29.67 -59.22
N TRP A 7 31.50 28.56 -58.84
CA TRP A 7 30.07 28.26 -58.58
C TRP A 7 29.00 29.37 -58.76
N PRO A 8 27.70 29.04 -59.01
CA PRO A 8 26.94 28.06 -58.21
C PRO A 8 25.77 27.33 -58.91
N GLN A 9 25.24 26.25 -58.33
CA GLN A 9 23.79 26.07 -58.11
C GLN A 9 23.44 24.70 -57.48
N LYS A 10 22.86 24.77 -56.28
CA LYS A 10 21.62 24.11 -55.83
C LYS A 10 21.59 22.57 -56.04
N ARG A 11 21.47 21.73 -55.01
CA ARG A 11 20.45 21.64 -53.94
C ARG A 11 21.02 20.68 -52.87
N HIS A 12 20.29 20.47 -51.76
CA HIS A 12 20.66 19.65 -50.58
C HIS A 12 21.36 20.40 -49.44
N ALA A 13 20.91 21.63 -49.18
CA ALA A 13 20.87 22.14 -47.81
C ALA A 13 19.41 22.14 -47.36
N VAL A 14 19.23 21.94 -46.04
CA VAL A 14 17.95 21.96 -45.29
C VAL A 14 17.21 20.63 -45.24
N LEU A 15 17.67 19.71 -44.38
CA LEU A 15 16.80 18.71 -43.70
C LEU A 15 17.54 18.02 -42.52
N LEU A 16 18.36 18.76 -41.76
CA LEU A 16 19.12 18.16 -40.64
C LEU A 16 19.29 19.08 -39.42
N ALA A 17 18.36 20.00 -39.20
CA ALA A 17 18.40 20.91 -38.06
C ALA A 17 16.99 21.35 -37.61
N MET A 18 16.19 20.42 -37.08
CA MET A 18 15.06 20.72 -36.19
C MET A 18 14.37 19.41 -35.72
N LEU A 19 15.02 18.66 -34.85
CA LEU A 19 14.32 17.76 -33.94
C LEU A 19 15.14 17.57 -32.66
N LEU A 20 15.39 18.68 -31.98
CA LEU A 20 15.74 18.64 -30.57
C LEU A 20 14.42 18.37 -29.84
N ILE A 21 14.11 17.09 -29.68
CA ILE A 21 13.04 16.63 -28.79
C ILE A 21 13.41 17.19 -27.42
N LEU A 22 12.64 18.18 -26.98
CA LEU A 22 12.47 18.53 -25.57
C LEU A 22 11.98 17.25 -24.88
N PHE A 23 12.91 16.38 -24.49
CA PHE A 23 12.71 15.56 -23.30
C PHE A 23 12.73 16.56 -22.14
N GLY A 24 11.57 17.18 -21.92
CA GLY A 24 11.24 17.65 -20.60
C GLY A 24 11.34 16.43 -19.70
N PHE A 25 12.47 16.27 -19.03
CA PHE A 25 12.53 15.54 -17.78
C PHE A 25 11.55 16.27 -16.88
N GLY A 26 10.29 15.85 -16.91
CA GLY A 26 9.37 16.10 -15.83
C GLY A 26 10.01 15.39 -14.66
N ALA A 27 10.80 16.13 -13.88
CA ALA A 27 11.15 15.70 -12.55
C ALA A 27 9.81 15.48 -11.86
N THR A 28 9.42 14.22 -11.74
CA THR A 28 8.35 13.83 -10.83
C THR A 28 8.79 14.36 -9.47
N ALA A 29 8.18 15.46 -9.05
CA ALA A 29 8.38 15.98 -7.72
C ALA A 29 7.91 14.87 -6.78
N SER A 30 8.87 14.13 -6.21
CA SER A 30 8.59 13.20 -5.13
C SER A 30 7.86 13.99 -4.06
N ALA A 31 6.64 13.56 -3.70
CA ALA A 31 5.93 14.13 -2.58
C ALA A 31 6.79 13.89 -1.34
N GLU A 32 7.45 14.95 -0.88
CA GLU A 32 8.35 14.94 0.27
C GLU A 32 7.51 14.94 1.53
N TYR A 33 7.84 14.09 2.50
CA TYR A 33 7.14 14.05 3.78
C TYR A 33 7.18 15.42 4.46
N ILE A 34 6.02 15.84 4.96
CA ILE A 34 5.86 17.08 5.71
C ILE A 34 5.85 16.78 7.20
N ILE A 35 6.77 17.41 7.93
CA ILE A 35 6.90 17.28 9.38
C ILE A 35 5.62 17.78 10.04
N GLY A 36 5.05 16.97 10.93
CA GLY A 36 3.86 17.32 11.70
C GLY A 36 4.04 17.09 13.20
N ALA A 37 2.99 17.42 13.96
CA ALA A 37 2.96 17.26 15.40
C ALA A 37 3.18 15.80 15.83
N ASP A 38 3.89 15.61 16.94
CA ASP A 38 4.30 14.32 17.52
C ASP A 38 5.35 13.51 16.76
N ASP A 39 5.81 13.96 15.59
CA ASP A 39 6.95 13.33 14.91
C ASP A 39 8.20 13.43 15.79
N ALA A 40 8.97 12.33 15.84
CA ALA A 40 10.29 12.34 16.45
C ALA A 40 11.35 12.60 15.39
N LEU A 41 12.24 13.55 15.65
CA LEU A 41 13.30 13.99 14.76
C LEU A 41 14.66 13.74 15.39
N GLN A 42 15.60 13.25 14.59
CA GLN A 42 17.02 13.26 14.89
C GLN A 42 17.69 14.33 14.04
N ILE A 43 18.32 15.31 14.69
CA ILE A 43 18.97 16.45 14.05
C ILE A 43 20.47 16.37 14.35
N LYS A 44 21.29 16.34 13.31
CA LYS A 44 22.74 16.27 13.40
C LYS A 44 23.37 17.51 12.79
N VAL A 45 24.35 18.09 13.48
CA VAL A 45 25.19 19.17 12.95
C VAL A 45 26.59 18.59 12.74
N TYR A 46 27.03 18.50 11.49
CA TYR A 46 28.31 17.87 11.17
C TYR A 46 29.47 18.61 11.82
N GLY A 47 30.33 17.87 12.52
CA GLY A 47 31.47 18.41 13.27
C GLY A 47 31.12 18.92 14.68
N TYR A 48 29.86 18.84 15.10
CA TYR A 48 29.39 19.32 16.41
C TYR A 48 28.47 18.27 17.06
N GLU A 49 29.08 17.24 17.65
CA GLU A 49 28.32 16.14 18.30
C GLU A 49 27.44 16.64 19.45
N ASP A 50 27.90 17.64 20.21
CA ASP A 50 27.17 18.26 21.32
C ASP A 50 25.86 18.96 20.90
N LEU A 51 25.67 19.21 19.60
CA LEU A 51 24.44 19.78 19.04
C LEU A 51 23.51 18.71 18.45
N THR A 52 23.93 17.45 18.45
CA THR A 52 23.06 16.34 18.01
C THR A 52 21.88 16.22 18.96
N THR A 53 20.68 16.36 18.42
CA THR A 53 19.46 16.46 19.21
C THR A 53 18.43 15.46 18.71
N GLU A 54 17.87 14.67 19.63
CA GLU A 54 16.66 13.89 19.40
C GLU A 54 15.50 14.60 20.10
N THR A 55 14.51 15.04 19.33
CA THR A 55 13.41 15.87 19.84
C THR A 55 12.10 15.45 19.20
N ARG A 56 10.99 15.74 19.88
CA ARG A 56 9.64 15.57 19.36
C ARG A 56 9.06 16.92 18.94
N VAL A 57 8.32 16.93 17.84
CA VAL A 57 7.59 18.11 17.37
C VAL A 57 6.35 18.30 18.24
N SER A 58 6.20 19.49 18.82
CA SER A 58 5.05 19.83 19.65
C SER A 58 3.75 19.93 18.82
N ALA A 59 2.61 19.99 19.50
CA ALA A 59 1.30 20.22 18.86
C ALA A 59 1.23 21.52 18.04
N GLU A 60 2.08 22.49 18.37
CA GLU A 60 2.18 23.79 17.69
C GLU A 60 3.23 23.78 16.57
N GLY A 61 3.81 22.60 16.25
CA GLY A 61 4.83 22.45 15.22
C GLY A 61 6.22 22.94 15.62
N ARG A 62 6.51 23.04 16.92
CA ARG A 62 7.79 23.56 17.44
C ARG A 62 8.68 22.45 17.97
N ILE A 63 9.99 22.67 17.89
CA ILE A 63 11.00 21.90 18.61
C ILE A 63 11.88 22.84 19.43
N THR A 64 12.60 22.30 20.41
CA THR A 64 13.69 23.02 21.09
C THR A 64 15.02 22.51 20.54
N PHE A 65 15.89 23.44 20.13
CA PHE A 65 17.21 23.13 19.61
C PHE A 65 18.29 23.92 20.38
N PRO A 66 19.46 23.31 20.69
CA PRO A 66 20.54 24.01 21.37
C PRO A 66 20.96 25.30 20.65
N LEU A 67 21.33 26.33 21.43
CA LEU A 67 21.78 27.66 20.99
C LEU A 67 20.72 28.57 20.35
N ILE A 68 19.80 28.03 19.55
CA ILE A 68 18.77 28.82 18.84
C ILE A 68 17.37 28.72 19.45
N GLY A 69 17.19 27.91 20.50
CA GLY A 69 15.95 27.85 21.27
C GLY A 69 14.80 27.18 20.51
N GLU A 70 13.62 27.78 20.54
CA GLU A 70 12.45 27.23 19.86
C GLU A 70 12.48 27.47 18.34
N VAL A 71 12.28 26.42 17.57
CA VAL A 71 12.24 26.46 16.10
C VAL A 71 10.94 25.85 15.60
N VAL A 72 10.22 26.56 14.73
CA VAL A 72 9.01 26.06 14.07
C VAL A 72 9.41 25.23 12.85
N LEU A 73 9.17 23.92 12.90
CA LEU A 73 9.42 22.96 11.82
C LEU A 73 8.14 22.29 11.29
N GLY A 74 7.04 22.36 12.02
CA GLY A 74 5.76 21.82 11.57
C GLY A 74 5.32 22.48 10.27
N GLY A 75 4.96 21.67 9.28
CA GLY A 75 4.61 22.13 7.93
C GLY A 75 5.80 22.26 6.97
N ASP A 76 7.04 22.10 7.43
CA ASP A 76 8.21 22.04 6.56
C ASP A 76 8.48 20.60 6.09
N SER A 77 9.16 20.45 4.96
CA SER A 77 9.87 19.20 4.65
C SER A 77 11.18 19.11 5.44
N THR A 78 11.77 17.92 5.52
CA THR A 78 13.06 17.72 6.19
C THR A 78 14.15 18.61 5.59
N PHE A 79 14.20 18.73 4.26
CA PHE A 79 15.14 19.63 3.58
C PHE A 79 14.93 21.11 3.92
N ALA A 80 13.67 21.56 4.00
CA ALA A 80 13.35 22.91 4.41
C ALA A 80 13.75 23.17 5.88
N ALA A 81 13.54 22.18 6.76
CA ALA A 81 13.98 22.21 8.16
C ALA A 81 15.51 22.30 8.29
N GLU A 82 16.27 21.50 7.53
CA GLU A 82 17.74 21.54 7.51
C GLU A 82 18.25 22.94 7.17
N ARG A 83 17.75 23.52 6.08
CA ARG A 83 18.11 24.88 5.66
C ARG A 83 17.73 25.93 6.67
N LYS A 84 16.57 25.78 7.31
CA LYS A 84 16.08 26.71 8.34
C LYS A 84 17.00 26.69 9.56
N ILE A 85 17.37 25.52 10.08
CA ILE A 85 18.27 25.39 11.24
C ILE A 85 19.68 25.88 10.90
N SER A 86 20.22 25.49 9.74
CA SER A 86 21.54 25.94 9.26
C SER A 86 21.63 27.48 9.21
N ARG A 87 20.60 28.13 8.70
CA ARG A 87 20.51 29.60 8.65
C ARG A 87 20.46 30.21 10.05
N LEU A 88 19.62 29.70 10.95
CA LEU A 88 19.50 30.23 12.32
C LEU A 88 20.80 30.11 13.12
N LEU A 89 21.53 29.00 12.97
CA LEU A 89 22.85 28.83 13.60
C LEU A 89 23.90 29.81 13.06
N SER A 90 23.83 30.12 11.76
CA SER A 90 24.73 31.07 11.11
C SER A 90 24.41 32.52 11.48
N GLU A 91 23.14 32.91 11.45
CA GLU A 91 22.67 34.25 11.81
C GLU A 91 22.86 34.56 13.30
N GLY A 92 22.71 33.56 14.17
CA GLY A 92 23.02 33.69 15.59
C GLY A 92 24.51 33.79 15.92
N GLY A 93 25.39 33.67 14.92
CA GLY A 93 26.85 33.76 15.09
C GLY A 93 27.46 32.55 15.81
N PHE A 94 26.73 31.45 15.95
CA PHE A 94 27.18 30.26 16.65
C PHE A 94 28.10 29.39 15.78
N ILE A 95 27.67 29.12 14.54
CA ILE A 95 28.39 28.25 13.60
C ILE A 95 28.27 28.84 12.20
N GLN A 96 29.42 29.19 11.60
CA GLN A 96 29.46 29.60 10.19
C GLN A 96 29.36 28.37 9.27
N ASN A 97 28.50 28.43 8.26
CA ASN A 97 28.31 27.36 7.28
C ASN A 97 27.93 26.01 7.92
N ALA A 98 27.00 26.04 8.88
CA ALA A 98 26.52 24.83 9.55
C ALA A 98 25.91 23.84 8.55
N GLN A 99 26.45 22.63 8.49
CA GLN A 99 25.86 21.52 7.73
C GLN A 99 24.95 20.73 8.67
N VAL A 100 23.66 20.73 8.37
CA VAL A 100 22.61 20.13 9.22
C VAL A 100 21.94 19.00 8.45
N SER A 101 21.69 17.89 9.13
CA SER A 101 20.85 16.79 8.64
C SER A 101 19.67 16.61 9.59
N VAL A 102 18.45 16.52 9.04
CA VAL A 102 17.22 16.28 9.79
C VAL A 102 16.59 14.99 9.29
N THR A 103 16.50 13.99 10.16
CA THR A 103 15.86 12.70 9.87
C THR A 103 14.68 12.48 10.78
N ILE A 104 13.60 11.89 10.28
CA ILE A 104 12.47 11.49 11.10
C ILE A 104 12.74 10.10 11.64
N SER A 105 12.78 9.95 12.97
CA SER A 105 12.98 8.67 13.64
C SER A 105 11.66 7.95 13.94
N GLU A 106 10.57 8.70 14.18
CA GLU A 106 9.21 8.15 14.32
C GLU A 106 8.20 9.03 13.59
N TYR A 107 7.49 8.44 12.63
CA TYR A 107 6.37 9.07 11.91
C TYR A 107 5.07 8.90 12.71
N LYS A 108 4.66 9.94 13.45
CA LYS A 108 3.43 9.92 14.26
C LYS A 108 2.37 10.91 13.81
N SER A 109 2.76 11.94 13.08
CA SER A 109 1.84 12.99 12.64
C SER A 109 0.97 12.58 11.44
N GLN A 110 1.44 11.59 10.69
CA GLN A 110 0.76 11.03 9.53
C GLN A 110 0.64 9.52 9.70
N GLN A 111 -0.57 9.06 10.02
CA GLN A 111 -0.89 7.65 10.14
C GLN A 111 -2.16 7.35 9.37
N ILE A 112 -2.25 6.12 8.88
CA ILE A 112 -3.45 5.61 8.21
C ILE A 112 -3.98 4.36 8.95
N PRO A 113 -5.29 4.27 9.19
CA PRO A 113 -5.89 3.04 9.65
C PRO A 113 -5.95 1.99 8.53
N VAL A 114 -5.44 0.81 8.84
CA VAL A 114 -5.58 -0.41 8.03
C VAL A 114 -6.43 -1.39 8.82
N LEU A 115 -7.63 -1.67 8.30
CA LEU A 115 -8.70 -2.37 9.00
C LEU A 115 -9.23 -3.56 8.19
N GLY A 116 -10.04 -4.39 8.84
CA GLY A 116 -10.69 -5.54 8.21
C GLY A 116 -9.85 -6.81 8.29
N TYR A 117 -9.88 -7.63 7.25
CA TYR A 117 -9.31 -8.98 7.22
C TYR A 117 -7.81 -8.99 6.88
N VAL A 118 -7.02 -8.24 7.63
CA VAL A 118 -5.55 -8.23 7.62
C VAL A 118 -4.98 -8.90 8.86
N ASN A 119 -3.73 -9.37 8.81
CA ASN A 119 -3.12 -10.11 9.93
C ASN A 119 -2.90 -9.24 11.17
N LYS A 120 -2.55 -7.96 10.98
CA LYS A 120 -2.45 -6.96 12.05
C LYS A 120 -3.26 -5.70 11.73
N PRO A 121 -4.53 -5.61 12.12
CA PRO A 121 -5.29 -4.36 11.99
C PRO A 121 -4.73 -3.28 12.94
N GLY A 122 -4.65 -2.03 12.48
CA GLY A 122 -4.08 -0.96 13.30
C GLY A 122 -3.83 0.35 12.56
N LEU A 123 -3.17 1.28 13.26
CA LEU A 123 -2.67 2.52 12.69
C LEU A 123 -1.22 2.32 12.24
N TYR A 124 -0.94 2.69 11.00
CA TYR A 124 0.38 2.53 10.39
C TYR A 124 0.96 3.89 9.99
N PRO A 125 2.27 4.10 10.16
CA PRO A 125 2.92 5.32 9.73
C PRO A 125 2.78 5.49 8.22
N LEU A 126 2.58 6.73 7.78
CA LEU A 126 2.57 7.10 6.37
C LEU A 126 3.91 7.74 6.02
N GLU A 127 4.69 7.07 5.18
CA GLU A 127 5.96 7.57 4.68
C GLU A 127 5.78 8.32 3.34
N SER A 128 6.87 8.92 2.84
CA SER A 128 6.85 9.51 1.50
C SER A 128 6.58 8.42 0.46
N GLN A 129 5.61 8.65 -0.42
CA GLN A 129 5.26 7.74 -1.53
C GLN A 129 4.67 6.38 -1.12
N SER A 130 4.16 6.23 0.11
CA SER A 130 3.50 4.98 0.50
C SER A 130 2.31 4.64 -0.40
N THR A 131 2.13 3.36 -0.67
CA THR A 131 1.03 2.78 -1.45
C THR A 131 0.14 1.90 -0.59
N VAL A 132 -1.01 1.49 -1.14
CA VAL A 132 -1.89 0.50 -0.49
C VAL A 132 -1.15 -0.81 -0.20
N ILE A 133 -0.27 -1.24 -1.10
CA ILE A 133 0.50 -2.48 -0.93
C ILE A 133 1.47 -2.36 0.24
N ASP A 134 2.17 -1.23 0.36
CA ASP A 134 3.07 -0.99 1.50
C ASP A 134 2.32 -1.05 2.82
N ALA A 135 1.12 -0.45 2.87
CA ALA A 135 0.28 -0.48 4.06
C ALA A 135 -0.20 -1.89 4.43
N ILE A 136 -0.57 -2.70 3.44
CA ILE A 136 -0.96 -4.10 3.66
C ILE A 136 0.25 -4.94 4.09
N ALA A 137 1.43 -4.68 3.52
CA ALA A 137 2.66 -5.35 3.91
C ALA A 137 3.05 -5.02 5.36
N MET A 138 2.93 -3.76 5.78
CA MET A 138 3.10 -3.35 7.18
C MET A 138 2.09 -4.03 8.12
N ALA A 139 0.87 -4.30 7.62
CA ALA A 139 -0.16 -5.07 8.32
C ALA A 139 0.04 -6.60 8.28
N GLU A 140 1.22 -7.06 7.84
CA GLU A 140 1.62 -8.47 7.69
C GLU A 140 0.79 -9.25 6.67
N GLY A 141 0.21 -8.56 5.68
CA GLY A 141 -0.61 -9.17 4.63
C GLY A 141 -2.07 -9.38 5.02
N ILE A 142 -2.83 -9.90 4.06
CA ILE A 142 -4.23 -10.28 4.25
C ILE A 142 -4.35 -11.61 5.01
N THR A 143 -5.41 -11.77 5.79
CA THR A 143 -5.73 -13.07 6.40
C THR A 143 -6.23 -14.06 5.34
N PRO A 144 -6.24 -15.38 5.61
CA PRO A 144 -6.80 -16.37 4.69
C PRO A 144 -8.29 -16.19 4.36
N LEU A 145 -9.03 -15.42 5.18
CA LEU A 145 -10.44 -15.09 4.95
C LEU A 145 -10.64 -13.67 4.41
N GLY A 146 -9.55 -12.97 4.10
CA GLY A 146 -9.58 -11.64 3.47
C GLY A 146 -9.78 -11.73 1.97
N GLU A 147 -10.56 -10.80 1.44
CA GLU A 147 -10.69 -10.62 0.00
C GLU A 147 -9.41 -9.97 -0.57
N GLU A 148 -8.99 -10.37 -1.76
CA GLU A 148 -7.89 -9.71 -2.51
C GLU A 148 -8.36 -8.38 -3.14
N ARG A 149 -9.12 -7.61 -2.37
CA ARG A 149 -9.65 -6.30 -2.73
C ARG A 149 -9.46 -5.38 -1.54
N ALA A 150 -8.89 -4.19 -1.78
CA ALA A 150 -8.86 -3.12 -0.80
C ALA A 150 -9.93 -2.07 -1.11
N ILE A 151 -10.57 -1.54 -0.07
CA ILE A 151 -11.45 -0.39 -0.16
C ILE A 151 -10.72 0.77 0.52
N ILE A 152 -10.31 1.76 -0.29
CA ILE A 152 -9.77 3.02 0.22
C ILE A 152 -10.93 3.98 0.41
N THR A 153 -11.14 4.44 1.62
CA THR A 153 -12.10 5.49 1.93
C THR A 153 -11.38 6.80 2.19
N ARG A 154 -11.60 7.78 1.32
CA ARG A 154 -10.93 9.09 1.35
C ARG A 154 -11.94 10.20 1.62
N HIS A 155 -11.61 11.11 2.53
CA HIS A 155 -12.45 12.26 2.88
C HIS A 155 -11.82 13.53 2.31
N ARG A 156 -12.42 14.11 1.26
CA ARG A 156 -11.97 15.34 0.60
C ARG A 156 -13.13 16.29 0.37
N ASP A 157 -12.94 17.57 0.67
CA ASP A 157 -13.93 18.64 0.42
C ASP A 157 -15.35 18.33 0.95
N GLY A 158 -15.43 17.69 2.11
CA GLY A 158 -16.70 17.27 2.73
C GLY A 158 -17.39 16.08 2.05
N LYS A 159 -16.74 15.42 1.08
CA LYS A 159 -17.22 14.21 0.41
C LYS A 159 -16.38 13.00 0.79
N THR A 160 -17.06 11.87 0.97
CA THR A 160 -16.42 10.57 1.15
C THR A 160 -16.38 9.84 -0.19
N ILE A 161 -15.18 9.55 -0.67
CA ILE A 161 -14.94 8.78 -1.89
C ILE A 161 -14.50 7.38 -1.46
N LYS A 162 -15.10 6.35 -2.04
CA LYS A 162 -14.65 4.96 -1.89
C LYS A 162 -14.06 4.50 -3.20
N GLN A 163 -12.82 4.05 -3.16
CA GLN A 163 -12.11 3.48 -4.29
C GLN A 163 -11.80 2.03 -4.00
N GLU A 164 -12.23 1.14 -4.89
CA GLU A 164 -11.89 -0.27 -4.82
C GLU A 164 -10.61 -0.52 -5.61
N VAL A 165 -9.69 -1.28 -5.01
CA VAL A 165 -8.41 -1.67 -5.59
C VAL A 165 -8.35 -3.19 -5.60
N ASP A 166 -8.19 -3.77 -6.78
CA ASP A 166 -7.90 -5.19 -6.95
C ASP A 166 -6.43 -5.44 -6.65
N LEU A 167 -6.16 -6.20 -5.58
CA LEU A 167 -4.82 -6.43 -5.09
C LEU A 167 -4.10 -7.53 -5.88
N HIS A 168 -4.84 -8.47 -6.45
CA HIS A 168 -4.30 -9.59 -7.22
C HIS A 168 -3.54 -9.08 -8.45
N ASN A 169 -4.23 -8.28 -9.26
CA ASN A 169 -3.68 -7.72 -10.50
C ASN A 169 -2.55 -6.69 -10.26
N THR A 170 -2.56 -6.06 -9.09
CA THR A 170 -1.59 -5.02 -8.71
C THR A 170 -0.24 -5.64 -8.34
N LEU A 171 -0.23 -6.80 -7.67
CA LEU A 171 1.01 -7.52 -7.33
C LEU A 171 1.71 -8.12 -8.56
N GLU A 172 0.95 -8.56 -9.56
CA GLU A 172 1.51 -9.16 -10.77
C GLU A 172 2.13 -8.13 -11.73
N ASN A 173 1.69 -6.87 -11.66
CA ASN A 173 2.15 -5.79 -12.54
C ASN A 173 2.77 -4.64 -11.73
N SER A 174 4.10 -4.61 -11.63
CA SER A 174 4.84 -3.62 -10.83
C SER A 174 4.56 -2.15 -11.21
N GLU A 175 4.20 -1.87 -12.46
CA GLU A 175 3.79 -0.52 -12.91
C GLU A 175 2.46 -0.07 -12.29
N THR A 176 1.62 -1.01 -11.83
CA THR A 176 0.30 -0.74 -11.22
C THR A 176 0.39 -0.42 -9.73
N ASN A 177 1.41 -0.91 -9.02
CA ASN A 177 1.61 -0.63 -7.60
C ASN A 177 1.75 0.88 -7.31
N ALA A 178 2.47 1.60 -8.17
CA ALA A 178 2.62 3.06 -8.08
C ALA A 178 1.31 3.84 -8.40
N LEU A 179 0.26 3.17 -8.88
CA LEU A 179 -1.01 3.81 -9.25
C LEU A 179 -1.95 4.04 -8.07
N PHE A 180 -1.66 3.46 -6.90
CA PHE A 180 -2.52 3.61 -5.71
C PHE A 180 -1.77 4.22 -4.52
N PRO A 181 -1.31 5.49 -4.65
CA PRO A 181 -0.71 6.21 -3.54
C PRO A 181 -1.76 6.47 -2.45
N ILE A 182 -1.35 6.30 -1.21
CA ILE A 182 -2.15 6.59 -0.03
C ILE A 182 -1.75 7.93 0.56
N GLU A 183 -2.74 8.64 1.09
CA GLU A 183 -2.56 9.97 1.62
C GLU A 183 -3.07 10.08 3.05
N LYS A 184 -2.67 11.16 3.72
CA LYS A 184 -3.14 11.46 5.07
C LYS A 184 -4.67 11.52 5.11
N GLY A 185 -5.26 10.77 6.06
CA GLY A 185 -6.70 10.70 6.26
C GLY A 185 -7.41 9.60 5.46
N ASP A 186 -6.67 8.83 4.65
CA ASP A 186 -7.22 7.64 4.03
C ASP A 186 -7.46 6.53 5.06
N VAL A 187 -8.52 5.74 4.83
CA VAL A 187 -8.79 4.51 5.57
C VAL A 187 -8.72 3.35 4.59
N ILE A 188 -7.87 2.38 4.88
CA ILE A 188 -7.76 1.15 4.10
C ILE A 188 -8.57 0.06 4.81
N TYR A 189 -9.49 -0.57 4.09
CA TYR A 189 -10.30 -1.64 4.61
C TYR A 189 -10.24 -2.86 3.68
N ILE A 190 -9.89 -4.02 4.24
CA ILE A 190 -9.92 -5.31 3.54
C ILE A 190 -11.23 -6.04 3.91
N PRO A 191 -12.13 -6.30 2.94
CA PRO A 191 -13.36 -7.03 3.18
C PRO A 191 -13.11 -8.48 3.55
N LYS A 192 -14.15 -9.12 4.11
CA LYS A 192 -14.20 -10.57 4.19
C LYS A 192 -14.39 -11.14 2.78
N ALA A 193 -13.57 -12.11 2.40
CA ALA A 193 -13.83 -12.85 1.17
C ALA A 193 -15.15 -13.63 1.27
N PRO A 194 -15.82 -13.90 0.14
CA PRO A 194 -16.85 -14.92 0.08
C PRO A 194 -16.30 -16.24 0.62
N VAL A 195 -17.07 -16.95 1.43
CA VAL A 195 -16.65 -18.22 2.04
C VAL A 195 -17.64 -19.32 1.73
N PHE A 196 -17.16 -20.56 1.79
CA PHE A 196 -17.96 -21.76 1.96
C PHE A 196 -17.50 -22.49 3.22
N TYR A 197 -18.33 -23.40 3.71
CA TYR A 197 -18.05 -24.22 4.88
C TYR A 197 -17.93 -25.67 4.45
N ILE A 198 -17.03 -26.42 5.08
CA ILE A 198 -16.91 -27.85 4.90
C ILE A 198 -16.77 -28.57 6.24
N TYR A 199 -17.54 -29.63 6.46
CA TYR A 199 -17.46 -30.44 7.67
C TYR A 199 -17.83 -31.91 7.40
N GLY A 200 -17.66 -32.75 8.42
CA GLY A 200 -17.85 -34.20 8.33
C GLY A 200 -16.51 -34.91 8.17
N GLU A 201 -16.47 -35.93 7.34
CA GLU A 201 -15.31 -36.82 7.16
C GLU A 201 -14.24 -36.24 6.21
N VAL A 202 -13.74 -35.04 6.55
CA VAL A 202 -12.58 -34.37 5.93
C VAL A 202 -11.45 -34.16 6.94
N GLN A 203 -10.20 -34.03 6.47
CA GLN A 203 -9.04 -33.86 7.36
C GLN A 203 -9.10 -32.56 8.17
N HIS A 204 -9.52 -31.47 7.54
CA HIS A 204 -9.60 -30.14 8.14
C HIS A 204 -10.99 -29.54 7.90
N PRO A 205 -11.96 -29.76 8.81
CA PRO A 205 -13.25 -29.09 8.73
C PRO A 205 -13.11 -27.61 9.08
N GLY A 206 -13.88 -26.74 8.43
CA GLY A 206 -13.83 -25.31 8.69
C GLY A 206 -14.45 -24.43 7.62
N ALA A 207 -14.18 -23.12 7.73
CA ALA A 207 -14.55 -22.12 6.75
C ALA A 207 -13.37 -21.87 5.81
N TYR A 208 -13.66 -21.83 4.52
CA TYR A 208 -12.66 -21.64 3.47
C TYR A 208 -13.06 -20.48 2.58
N ARG A 209 -12.06 -19.75 2.10
CA ARG A 209 -12.25 -18.73 1.07
C ARG A 209 -12.76 -19.38 -0.20
N LEU A 210 -13.75 -18.75 -0.82
CA LEU A 210 -14.31 -19.17 -2.10
C LEU A 210 -13.61 -18.44 -3.24
N GLU A 211 -13.03 -19.20 -4.16
CA GLU A 211 -12.49 -18.67 -5.42
C GLU A 211 -13.56 -18.66 -6.53
N PRO A 212 -13.39 -17.81 -7.57
CA PRO A 212 -14.24 -17.87 -8.75
C PRO A 212 -14.19 -19.27 -9.41
N ASN A 213 -15.37 -19.82 -9.73
CA ASN A 213 -15.54 -21.13 -10.38
C ASN A 213 -14.93 -22.32 -9.61
N MET A 214 -14.82 -22.19 -8.29
CA MET A 214 -14.27 -23.24 -7.43
C MET A 214 -15.15 -24.48 -7.39
N THR A 215 -14.57 -25.67 -7.57
CA THR A 215 -15.30 -26.95 -7.58
C THR A 215 -15.30 -27.65 -6.22
N VAL A 216 -16.21 -28.60 -6.02
CA VAL A 216 -16.24 -29.48 -4.83
C VAL A 216 -14.93 -30.25 -4.67
N ALA A 217 -14.31 -30.71 -5.77
CA ALA A 217 -12.99 -31.34 -5.73
C ALA A 217 -11.90 -30.43 -5.16
N GLN A 218 -11.88 -29.17 -5.61
CA GLN A 218 -10.94 -28.17 -5.08
C GLN A 218 -11.22 -27.86 -3.62
N ALA A 219 -12.49 -27.77 -3.23
CA ALA A 219 -12.90 -27.55 -1.84
C ALA A 219 -12.41 -28.66 -0.91
N LEU A 220 -12.58 -29.92 -1.31
CA LEU A 220 -12.05 -31.08 -0.59
C LEU A 220 -10.52 -31.07 -0.52
N SER A 221 -9.87 -30.65 -1.61
CA SER A 221 -8.41 -30.56 -1.65
C SER A 221 -7.89 -29.52 -0.65
N LEU A 222 -8.54 -28.35 -0.55
CA LEU A 222 -8.22 -27.33 0.46
C LEU A 222 -8.47 -27.82 1.89
N SER A 223 -9.47 -28.69 2.10
CA SER A 223 -9.74 -29.29 3.41
C SER A 223 -8.82 -30.46 3.76
N GLY A 224 -7.75 -30.70 2.99
CA GLY A 224 -6.80 -31.79 3.19
C GLY A 224 -7.29 -33.16 2.69
N GLY A 225 -8.41 -33.20 1.97
CA GLY A 225 -9.04 -34.42 1.47
C GLY A 225 -9.94 -35.11 2.49
N LEU A 226 -10.37 -36.32 2.15
CA LEU A 226 -11.21 -37.16 2.99
C LEU A 226 -10.43 -37.78 4.15
N THR A 227 -11.11 -38.08 5.25
CA THR A 227 -10.60 -39.01 6.26
C THR A 227 -10.61 -40.46 5.73
N LEU A 228 -10.08 -41.40 6.52
CA LEU A 228 -10.19 -42.83 6.22
C LEU A 228 -11.64 -43.35 6.17
N ARG A 229 -12.56 -42.64 6.85
CA ARG A 229 -13.98 -42.99 6.92
C ARG A 229 -14.81 -42.25 5.88
N GLY A 230 -14.32 -41.17 5.28
CA GLY A 230 -15.07 -40.39 4.29
C GLY A 230 -15.37 -41.13 2.99
N THR A 231 -16.44 -40.72 2.32
CA THR A 231 -16.83 -41.24 1.00
C THR A 231 -17.10 -40.12 0.00
N LEU A 232 -16.65 -40.33 -1.25
CA LEU A 232 -16.96 -39.41 -2.37
C LEU A 232 -18.42 -39.49 -2.82
N ARG A 233 -19.15 -40.55 -2.44
CA ARG A 233 -20.57 -40.74 -2.81
C ARG A 233 -21.53 -40.04 -1.83
N GLY A 234 -21.06 -39.70 -0.63
CA GLY A 234 -21.86 -39.08 0.42
C GLY A 234 -21.55 -37.59 0.56
N ILE A 235 -21.22 -36.91 -0.54
CA ILE A 235 -20.97 -35.48 -0.52
C ILE A 235 -22.26 -34.77 -0.91
N VAL A 236 -22.74 -33.92 -0.01
CA VAL A 236 -23.90 -33.08 -0.25
C VAL A 236 -23.56 -31.63 0.01
N ILE A 237 -24.24 -30.73 -0.70
CA ILE A 237 -24.23 -29.30 -0.38
C ILE A 237 -25.56 -28.96 0.28
N GLU A 238 -25.48 -28.47 1.51
CA GLU A 238 -26.56 -27.74 2.14
C GLU A 238 -26.43 -26.25 1.76
N ARG A 239 -27.50 -25.71 1.17
CA ARG A 239 -27.57 -24.29 0.86
C ARG A 239 -28.95 -23.75 1.22
N ARG A 240 -29.00 -22.46 1.52
CA ARG A 240 -30.25 -21.76 1.80
C ARG A 240 -30.80 -21.18 0.50
N ASP A 241 -32.03 -21.53 0.16
CA ASP A 241 -32.71 -20.94 -1.00
C ASP A 241 -33.07 -19.46 -0.75
N SER A 242 -33.58 -18.79 -1.78
CA SER A 242 -34.00 -17.38 -1.69
C SER A 242 -35.17 -17.15 -0.71
N SER A 243 -35.87 -18.20 -0.29
CA SER A 243 -36.96 -18.15 0.70
C SER A 243 -36.49 -18.40 2.14
N GLY A 244 -35.20 -18.71 2.32
CA GLY A 244 -34.61 -19.00 3.63
C GLY A 244 -34.68 -20.48 4.03
N LYS A 245 -35.23 -21.35 3.19
CA LYS A 245 -35.34 -22.78 3.45
C LYS A 245 -34.03 -23.48 3.07
N SER A 246 -33.54 -24.36 3.95
CA SER A 246 -32.39 -25.19 3.65
C SER A 246 -32.79 -26.29 2.67
N GLU A 247 -32.01 -26.42 1.59
CA GLU A 247 -32.07 -27.53 0.66
C GLU A 247 -30.74 -28.30 0.68
N THR A 248 -30.85 -29.62 0.60
CA THR A 248 -29.70 -30.52 0.50
C THR A 248 -29.66 -31.06 -0.92
N VAL A 249 -28.54 -30.88 -1.59
CA VAL A 249 -28.33 -31.28 -2.98
C VAL A 249 -27.17 -32.26 -3.04
N GLU A 250 -27.39 -33.42 -3.65
CA GLU A 250 -26.31 -34.36 -3.99
C GLU A 250 -25.46 -33.76 -5.11
N VAL A 251 -24.14 -33.76 -4.95
CA VAL A 251 -23.22 -33.07 -5.86
C VAL A 251 -22.14 -33.99 -6.39
N GLN A 252 -21.68 -33.68 -7.59
CA GLN A 252 -20.50 -34.27 -8.19
C GLN A 252 -19.26 -33.43 -7.87
N LEU A 253 -18.08 -34.05 -7.98
CA LEU A 253 -16.80 -33.39 -7.73
C LEU A 253 -16.52 -32.19 -8.65
N THR A 254 -17.14 -32.17 -9.84
CA THR A 254 -17.04 -31.09 -10.83
C THR A 254 -17.99 -29.93 -10.56
N ASP A 255 -18.94 -30.10 -9.65
CA ASP A 255 -19.94 -29.07 -9.38
C ASP A 255 -19.29 -27.88 -8.67
N VAL A 256 -19.80 -26.69 -8.98
CA VAL A 256 -19.28 -25.42 -8.46
C VAL A 256 -19.84 -25.16 -7.07
N VAL A 257 -18.97 -24.80 -6.15
CA VAL A 257 -19.32 -24.35 -4.80
C VAL A 257 -19.70 -22.88 -4.87
N LEU A 258 -20.81 -22.50 -4.25
CA LEU A 258 -21.27 -21.12 -4.18
C LEU A 258 -21.04 -20.53 -2.80
N LYS A 259 -21.19 -19.21 -2.71
CA LYS A 259 -21.09 -18.46 -1.45
C LYS A 259 -22.08 -19.03 -0.42
N ASP A 260 -21.61 -19.14 0.82
CA ASP A 260 -22.35 -19.62 1.99
C ASP A 260 -22.86 -21.07 1.85
N ASN A 261 -22.34 -21.83 0.87
CA ASN A 261 -22.58 -23.27 0.78
C ASN A 261 -21.92 -23.99 1.95
N VAL A 262 -22.55 -25.08 2.35
CA VAL A 262 -22.09 -25.95 3.41
C VAL A 262 -21.91 -27.34 2.80
N VAL A 263 -20.67 -27.70 2.54
CA VAL A 263 -20.28 -29.01 1.99
C VAL A 263 -20.20 -30.00 3.16
N VAL A 264 -21.03 -31.03 3.11
CA VAL A 264 -21.07 -32.08 4.13
C VAL A 264 -20.53 -33.36 3.51
N VAL A 265 -19.60 -33.99 4.20
CA VAL A 265 -18.99 -35.25 3.79
C VAL A 265 -19.38 -36.34 4.77
N ASP A 266 -20.21 -37.28 4.30
CA ASP A 266 -20.68 -38.39 5.11
C ASP A 266 -19.63 -39.51 5.25
N GLU A 267 -19.86 -40.38 6.22
CA GLU A 267 -19.10 -41.60 6.42
C GLU A 267 -19.43 -42.68 5.37
N ARG A 268 -18.44 -43.52 5.05
CA ARG A 268 -18.61 -44.68 4.20
C ARG A 268 -19.43 -45.72 4.96
N LEU A 269 -20.68 -45.86 4.55
CA LEU A 269 -21.53 -46.97 4.95
C LEU A 269 -21.08 -48.21 4.15
N PHE A 270 -20.31 -49.08 4.83
CA PHE A 270 -19.89 -50.46 4.47
C PHE A 270 -19.24 -50.70 3.10
#